data_AF-A0A175W4X5-F1
#
_entry.id   AF-A0A175W4X5-F1
#
_cell.length_a   1.000
_cell.length_b   1.000
_cell.length_c   1.000
_cell.angle_alpha   90.00
_cell.angle_beta   90.00
_cell.angle_gamma   90.00
#
_symmetry.space_group_name_H-M   'P 1'
#
loop_
_entity.id
_entity.type
_entity.pdbx_description
1 polymer ?
#
loop_
_entity_poly.entity_id
_entity_poly.type
_entity_poly.pdbx_seq_one_letter_code
_entity_poly.pdbx_strand_id
1 'polypeptide(L)'
;MLLSITHPGRLLALLLVAHGALAQTTTGIVVMPTPLDWDNAYARCRELGYGMYPVPASPTDAVYDFVKNEPGDRFWITRRRGGSCTFMFKEPGGDLVAEAPCGEPLPAVCKMCSGDPWCP
;
A
#
# COMPACT_ATOMS: atom_id res chain seq x y z
N MET A 1 38.59 -12.71 -52.16
CA MET A 1 38.20 -11.71 -51.15
C MET A 1 37.53 -12.45 -50.01
N LEU A 2 38.14 -12.42 -48.83
CA LEU A 2 37.72 -13.12 -47.61
C LEU A 2 37.01 -12.12 -46.68
N LEU A 3 35.91 -12.60 -46.05
CA LEU A 3 35.33 -12.23 -44.75
C LEU A 3 34.83 -10.77 -44.60
N SER A 4 33.58 -10.53 -44.21
CA SER A 4 33.17 -10.67 -42.79
C SER A 4 31.65 -10.70 -42.59
N ILE A 5 31.28 -11.46 -41.57
CA ILE A 5 29.94 -11.80 -41.05
C ILE A 5 29.53 -10.73 -40.02
N THR A 6 28.26 -10.76 -39.57
CA THR A 6 27.72 -10.29 -38.26
C THR A 6 27.21 -8.83 -38.18
N HIS A 7 26.05 -8.46 -37.62
CA HIS A 7 24.84 -9.09 -37.06
C HIS A 7 23.78 -7.95 -36.97
N PRO A 8 22.47 -8.20 -37.09
CA PRO A 8 21.45 -7.16 -36.96
C PRO A 8 21.34 -6.70 -35.51
N GLY A 9 21.55 -5.41 -35.29
CA GLY A 9 21.51 -4.78 -33.99
C GLY A 9 20.11 -4.81 -33.38
N ARG A 10 19.96 -5.67 -32.37
CA ARG A 10 19.44 -5.36 -31.03
C ARG A 10 18.08 -4.64 -30.96
N LEU A 11 17.03 -5.41 -30.70
CA LEU A 11 16.54 -5.75 -29.34
C LEU A 11 15.59 -4.69 -28.79
N LEU A 12 14.30 -5.02 -28.98
CA LEU A 12 13.28 -5.08 -27.94
C LEU A 12 13.06 -3.77 -27.15
N ALA A 13 12.13 -2.97 -27.69
CA ALA A 13 11.53 -1.85 -27.00
C ALA A 13 10.93 -2.29 -25.66
N LEU A 14 11.35 -1.59 -24.60
CA LEU A 14 10.81 -1.64 -23.26
C LEU A 14 9.30 -1.36 -23.28
N LEU A 15 8.50 -2.37 -22.95
CA LEU A 15 7.12 -2.21 -22.48
C LEU A 15 6.99 -2.97 -21.16
N LEU A 16 7.69 -2.48 -20.13
CA LEU A 16 7.34 -2.81 -18.75
C LEU A 16 6.16 -1.93 -18.34
N VAL A 17 4.96 -2.40 -18.68
CA VAL A 17 3.74 -1.87 -18.05
C VAL A 17 3.71 -2.45 -16.65
N ALA A 18 4.19 -1.66 -15.68
CA ALA A 18 4.04 -1.93 -14.26
C ALA A 18 2.54 -1.86 -13.92
N HIS A 19 1.84 -2.98 -14.13
CA HIS A 19 0.52 -3.19 -13.57
C HIS A 19 0.71 -3.41 -12.07
N GLY A 20 0.53 -2.34 -11.30
CA GLY A 20 0.39 -2.42 -9.85
C GLY A 20 -0.76 -3.38 -9.56
N ALA A 21 -0.41 -4.60 -9.16
CA ALA A 21 -1.37 -5.58 -8.71
C ALA A 21 -2.00 -5.06 -7.42
N LEU A 22 -3.22 -4.56 -7.50
CA LEU A 22 -4.07 -4.35 -6.34
C LEU A 22 -4.41 -5.75 -5.82
N ALA A 23 -3.66 -6.22 -4.83
CA ALA A 23 -3.99 -7.45 -4.12
C ALA A 23 -5.34 -7.22 -3.43
N GLN A 24 -6.39 -7.84 -3.96
CA GLN A 24 -7.73 -7.80 -3.40
C GLN A 24 -7.87 -8.94 -2.39
N THR A 25 -7.82 -8.61 -1.11
CA THR A 25 -8.01 -9.56 -0.02
C THR A 25 -8.97 -8.94 0.99
N THR A 26 -10.07 -9.64 1.25
CA THR A 26 -11.14 -9.27 2.20
C THR A 26 -12.00 -8.08 1.73
N THR A 27 -13.30 -8.30 1.60
CA THR A 27 -14.31 -7.39 1.01
C THR A 27 -14.09 -5.92 1.37
N GLY A 28 -13.56 -5.15 0.42
CA GLY A 28 -13.38 -3.70 0.54
C GLY A 28 -12.00 -3.23 1.04
N ILE A 29 -11.03 -4.12 1.27
CA ILE A 29 -9.63 -3.75 1.57
C ILE A 29 -8.77 -3.89 0.32
N VAL A 30 -7.93 -2.89 0.07
CA VAL A 30 -6.99 -2.87 -1.05
C VAL A 30 -5.63 -2.41 -0.56
N VAL A 31 -4.58 -3.16 -0.91
CA VAL A 31 -3.21 -2.79 -0.58
C VAL A 31 -2.62 -1.99 -1.73
N MET A 32 -2.00 -0.86 -1.40
CA MET A 32 -1.12 -0.12 -2.29
C MET A 32 0.31 -0.54 -1.99
N PRO A 33 0.94 -1.39 -2.82
CA PRO A 33 2.24 -1.96 -2.51
C PRO A 33 3.39 -0.97 -2.70
N THR A 34 3.18 0.11 -3.46
CA THR A 34 4.21 1.13 -3.70
C THR A 34 4.48 1.91 -2.41
N PRO A 35 5.71 1.89 -1.88
CA PRO A 35 6.04 2.66 -0.70
C PRO A 35 5.98 4.16 -0.98
N LEU A 36 5.18 4.87 -0.20
CA LEU A 36 4.99 6.32 -0.27
C LEU A 36 5.08 6.91 1.15
N ASP A 37 5.39 8.20 1.25
CA ASP A 37 5.07 8.93 2.49
C ASP A 37 3.56 8.96 2.72
N TRP A 38 3.15 9.28 3.95
CA TRP A 38 1.75 9.18 4.33
C TRP A 38 0.83 10.11 3.53
N ASP A 39 1.27 11.35 3.23
CA ASP A 39 0.45 12.33 2.52
C ASP A 39 0.19 11.86 1.08
N ASN A 40 1.22 11.35 0.42
CA ASN A 40 1.12 10.77 -0.92
C ASN A 40 0.30 9.47 -0.93
N ALA A 41 0.47 8.60 0.07
CA ALA A 41 -0.37 7.42 0.23
C ALA A 41 -1.86 7.79 0.41
N TYR A 42 -2.14 8.82 1.21
CA TYR A 42 -3.50 9.30 1.47
C TYR A 42 -4.15 9.86 0.21
N ALA A 43 -3.44 10.73 -0.49
CA ALA A 43 -3.87 11.26 -1.77
C ALA A 43 -4.10 10.13 -2.79
N ARG A 44 -3.21 9.15 -2.83
CA ARG A 44 -3.27 8.05 -3.80
C ARG A 44 -4.43 7.09 -3.54
N CYS A 45 -4.78 6.77 -2.30
CA CYS A 45 -6.01 6.01 -2.02
C CYS A 45 -7.23 6.77 -2.57
N ARG A 46 -7.30 8.09 -2.35
CA ARG A 46 -8.43 8.93 -2.81
C ARG A 46 -8.50 9.06 -4.32
N GLU A 47 -7.35 9.21 -4.99
CA GLU A 47 -7.27 9.23 -6.46
C GLU A 47 -7.82 7.93 -7.07
N LEU A 48 -7.61 6.80 -6.40
CA LEU A 48 -8.13 5.50 -6.80
C LEU A 48 -9.61 5.26 -6.41
N GLY A 49 -10.27 6.23 -5.77
CA GLY A 49 -11.67 6.12 -5.32
C GLY A 49 -11.85 5.38 -3.98
N TYR A 50 -10.79 5.29 -3.17
CA TYR A 50 -10.79 4.67 -1.85
C TYR A 50 -10.49 5.69 -0.74
N GLY A 51 -10.83 5.37 0.50
CA GLY A 51 -10.28 6.04 1.68
C GLY A 51 -8.99 5.34 2.11
N MET A 52 -8.10 6.02 2.85
CA MET A 52 -7.09 5.28 3.61
C MET A 52 -7.78 4.56 4.78
N TYR A 53 -7.35 3.34 5.12
CA TYR A 53 -7.99 2.55 6.16
C TYR A 53 -7.98 3.33 7.50
N PRO A 54 -9.09 3.41 8.25
CA PRO A 54 -9.11 4.09 9.53
C PRO A 54 -8.37 3.29 10.61
N VAL A 55 -8.05 3.92 11.74
CA VAL A 55 -7.58 3.18 12.91
C VAL A 55 -8.67 2.19 13.35
N PRO A 56 -8.39 0.87 13.43
CA PRO A 56 -9.37 -0.12 13.80
C PRO A 56 -9.97 0.17 15.19
N ALA A 57 -11.30 0.09 15.29
CA ALA A 57 -12.03 0.36 16.54
C ALA A 57 -12.27 -0.91 17.40
N SER A 58 -12.09 -2.09 16.81
CA SER A 58 -12.34 -3.39 17.45
C SER A 58 -11.23 -4.38 17.09
N PRO A 59 -10.82 -5.28 17.99
CA PRO A 59 -9.85 -6.36 17.69
C PRO A 59 -10.33 -7.37 16.63
N THR A 60 -11.61 -7.32 16.23
CA THR A 60 -12.20 -8.17 15.18
C THR A 60 -12.30 -7.48 13.83
N ASP A 61 -11.63 -6.33 13.66
CA ASP A 61 -11.63 -5.58 12.41
C ASP A 61 -11.00 -6.40 11.27
N ALA A 62 -11.61 -6.36 10.09
CA ALA A 62 -11.22 -7.15 8.92
C ALA A 62 -9.77 -6.90 8.47
N VAL A 63 -9.20 -5.73 8.75
CA VAL A 63 -7.80 -5.44 8.39
C VAL A 63 -6.81 -6.32 9.14
N TYR A 64 -7.19 -6.82 10.32
CA TYR A 64 -6.32 -7.72 11.08
C TYR A 64 -6.17 -9.08 10.41
N ASP A 65 -7.19 -9.56 9.69
CA ASP A 65 -7.07 -10.79 8.93
C ASP A 65 -6.19 -10.61 7.70
N PHE A 66 -6.22 -9.41 7.09
CA PHE A 66 -5.26 -9.04 6.05
C PHE A 66 -3.81 -9.02 6.60
N VAL A 67 -3.55 -8.25 7.65
CA VAL A 67 -2.19 -8.08 8.20
C VAL A 67 -1.63 -9.35 8.84
N LYS A 68 -2.49 -10.26 9.32
CA LYS A 68 -2.05 -11.60 9.75
C LYS A 68 -1.38 -12.40 8.62
N ASN A 69 -1.81 -12.19 7.37
CA ASN A 69 -1.30 -12.91 6.21
C ASN A 69 -0.06 -12.26 5.58
N GLU A 70 0.29 -11.02 5.97
CA GLU A 70 1.48 -10.28 5.50
C GLU A 70 2.46 -10.00 6.67
N PRO A 71 3.12 -11.03 7.24
CA PRO A 71 3.98 -10.87 8.40
C PRO A 71 5.26 -10.08 8.08
N GLY A 72 5.56 -9.07 8.89
CA GLY A 72 6.77 -8.25 8.80
C GLY A 72 6.58 -6.91 8.10
N ASP A 73 5.43 -6.72 7.43
CA ASP A 73 5.14 -5.49 6.72
C ASP A 73 4.43 -4.47 7.60
N ARG A 74 4.73 -3.20 7.31
CA ARG A 74 4.14 -2.02 7.93
C ARG A 74 3.34 -1.29 6.88
N PHE A 75 2.13 -0.90 7.21
CA PHE A 75 1.23 -0.24 6.27
C PHE A 75 0.67 1.05 6.83
N TRP A 76 0.72 2.12 6.04
CA TRP A 76 0.05 3.36 6.39
C TRP A 76 -1.46 3.14 6.53
N ILE A 77 -2.00 3.73 7.59
CA ILE A 77 -3.42 3.88 7.87
C ILE A 77 -3.69 5.34 8.27
N THR A 78 -4.94 5.72 8.41
CA THR A 78 -5.33 7.10 8.74
C THR A 78 -4.69 7.55 10.05
N ARG A 79 -4.10 8.75 10.07
CA ARG A 79 -3.42 9.35 11.23
C ARG A 79 -4.28 9.35 12.49
N ARG A 80 -3.68 9.00 13.62
CA ARG A 80 -4.08 9.50 14.94
C ARG A 80 -3.72 10.99 15.04
N ARG A 81 -4.52 11.76 15.80
CA ARG A 81 -4.30 13.20 16.01
C ARG A 81 -2.86 13.43 16.50
N GLY A 82 -2.06 14.25 15.80
CA GLY A 82 -0.68 14.52 16.21
C GLY A 82 0.24 14.97 15.07
N GLY A 83 1.55 15.06 15.37
CA GLY A 83 2.60 15.40 14.42
C GLY A 83 3.24 14.20 13.71
N SER A 84 2.98 12.99 14.19
CA SER A 84 3.45 11.70 13.68
C SER A 84 2.36 10.98 12.86
N CYS A 85 2.75 9.90 12.20
CA CYS A 85 1.91 9.13 11.29
C CYS A 85 1.68 7.72 11.78
N THR A 86 0.48 7.21 11.54
CA THR A 86 0.03 5.95 12.11
C THR A 86 0.16 4.85 11.07
N PHE A 87 0.86 3.78 11.44
CA PHE A 87 0.93 2.57 10.63
C PHE A 87 0.42 1.37 11.42
N MET A 88 -0.05 0.37 10.68
CA MET A 88 -0.36 -0.95 11.18
C MET A 88 0.76 -1.92 10.84
N PHE A 89 1.01 -2.87 11.74
CA PHE A 89 2.02 -3.92 11.56
C PHE A 89 1.60 -5.16 12.35
N LYS A 90 2.21 -6.31 12.04
CA LYS A 90 2.01 -7.55 12.79
C LYS A 90 3.12 -7.72 13.82
N GLU A 91 2.78 -7.62 15.10
CA GLU A 91 3.63 -8.09 16.19
C GLU A 91 2.94 -9.23 16.97
N PRO A 92 3.65 -10.31 17.35
CA PRO A 92 3.08 -11.36 18.18
C PRO A 92 2.74 -10.80 19.58
N GLY A 93 1.45 -10.58 19.85
CA GLY A 93 0.96 -10.21 21.19
C GLY A 93 1.13 -8.74 21.57
N GLY A 94 1.44 -7.86 20.62
CA GLY A 94 1.59 -6.42 20.82
C GLY A 94 0.45 -5.59 20.22
N ASP A 95 0.52 -4.27 20.44
CA ASP A 95 -0.32 -3.31 19.75
C ASP A 95 -0.03 -3.35 18.24
N LEU A 96 -1.06 -3.59 17.44
CA LEU A 96 -0.94 -3.71 15.98
C LEU A 96 -0.86 -2.36 15.27
N VAL A 97 -0.76 -1.27 16.02
CA VAL A 97 -0.78 0.11 15.53
C VAL A 97 0.28 0.92 16.26
N ALA A 98 1.18 1.55 15.51
CA ALA A 98 2.27 2.37 16.05
C ALA A 98 2.41 3.68 15.26
N GLU A 99 3.35 4.52 15.68
CA GLU A 99 3.65 5.80 15.05
C GLU A 99 5.05 5.84 14.44
N ALA A 100 5.16 6.52 13.30
CA ALA A 100 6.40 6.74 12.58
C ALA A 100 6.46 8.16 11.99
N PRO A 101 7.65 8.63 11.58
CA PRO A 101 7.78 9.89 10.88
C PRO A 101 6.95 9.97 9.59
N CYS A 102 6.40 11.17 9.42
CA CYS A 102 5.93 11.78 8.18
C CYS A 102 6.27 11.09 6.84
N GLY A 103 7.56 11.24 6.54
CA GLY A 103 8.15 10.93 5.25
C GLY A 103 8.69 9.52 5.12
N GLU A 104 8.40 8.62 6.05
CA GLU A 104 8.85 7.23 5.92
C GLU A 104 8.11 6.53 4.77
N PRO A 105 8.81 5.90 3.81
CA PRO A 105 8.17 5.25 2.68
C PRO A 105 7.60 3.89 3.09
N LEU A 106 6.27 3.76 3.14
CA LEU A 106 5.58 2.49 3.44
C LEU A 106 4.46 2.24 2.42
N PRO A 107 4.11 0.96 2.17
CA PRO A 107 2.84 0.65 1.50
C PRO A 107 1.65 1.14 2.34
N ALA A 108 0.46 1.18 1.75
CA ALA A 108 -0.73 1.69 2.42
C ALA A 108 -1.92 0.74 2.30
N VAL A 109 -2.76 0.71 3.33
CA VAL A 109 -4.05 0.04 3.26
C VAL A 109 -5.12 1.07 2.87
N CYS A 110 -5.79 0.82 1.76
CA CYS A 110 -6.96 1.57 1.33
C CYS A 110 -8.24 0.77 1.61
N LYS A 111 -9.36 1.47 1.82
CA LYS A 111 -10.69 0.92 2.06
C LYS A 111 -11.70 1.47 1.06
N MET A 112 -12.56 0.60 0.53
CA MET A 112 -13.63 0.99 -0.39
C MET A 112 -14.66 1.87 0.30
N CYS A 113 -15.05 2.94 -0.38
CA CYS A 113 -15.96 3.95 0.11
C CYS A 113 -17.42 3.50 -0.01
N SER A 114 -17.94 2.79 0.99
CA SER A 114 -19.35 2.42 1.07
C SER A 114 -19.99 3.09 2.28
N GLY A 115 -20.39 4.36 2.13
CA GLY A 115 -21.13 5.11 3.16
C GLY A 115 -20.28 5.56 4.36
N ASP A 116 -18.96 5.50 4.26
CA ASP A 116 -18.03 5.89 5.33
C ASP A 116 -17.70 7.40 5.21
N PRO A 117 -17.88 8.21 6.29
CA PRO A 117 -17.67 9.67 6.25
C PRO A 117 -16.22 10.10 6.02
N TRP A 118 -15.29 9.15 6.01
CA TRP A 118 -13.86 9.38 5.81
C TRP A 118 -13.41 9.27 4.35
N CYS A 119 -14.35 8.95 3.45
CA CYS A 119 -14.15 8.94 2.02
C CYS A 119 -14.56 10.26 1.36
N PRO A 120 -13.90 10.64 0.23
CA PRO A 120 -14.30 11.80 -0.57
C PRO A 120 -15.72 11.70 -1.13
#